data_AF-A0A4Q2QNF3-F1
#
_entry.id   AF-A0A4Q2QNF3-F1
#
_cell.length_a   1.000
_cell.length_b   1.000
_cell.length_c   1.000
_cell.angle_alpha   90.00
_cell.angle_beta   90.00
_cell.angle_gamma   90.00
#
_symmetry.space_group_name_H-M   'P 1'
#
loop_
_entity.id
_entity.type
_entity.pdbx_description
1 polymer ?
#
loop_
_entity_poly.entity_id
_entity_poly.type
_entity_poly.pdbx_seq_one_letter_code
_entity_poly.pdbx_strand_id
1 'polypeptide(L)'
;LQSPEMPLWMLLLPLFVLGMAMSTQFTAMNTITLADLTDDNASSGNSLLAVTQQLSISLGVAISAAVLRFYEGFDNASTVQQFHYTFITMGVITIISALMFMLLRAKDGRNLISERHKR
;
A
#
# COMPACT_ATOMS: atom_id res chain seq x y z
N LEU A 1 2.05 -15.51 -16.64
CA LEU A 1 2.30 -14.06 -16.43
C LEU A 1 1.88 -13.32 -17.70
N GLN A 2 1.50 -12.05 -17.59
CA GLN A 2 0.78 -11.31 -18.63
C GLN A 2 1.48 -11.39 -19.99
N SER A 3 0.76 -11.76 -21.05
CA SER A 3 1.26 -11.83 -22.42
C SER A 3 0.40 -10.93 -23.32
N PRO A 4 0.96 -10.37 -24.41
CA PRO A 4 0.24 -9.45 -25.30
C PRO A 4 -1.06 -10.01 -25.89
N GLU A 5 -1.19 -11.34 -25.89
CA GLU A 5 -2.31 -12.09 -26.44
C GLU A 5 -3.45 -12.31 -25.44
N MET A 6 -3.26 -11.91 -24.17
CA MET A 6 -4.30 -12.09 -23.15
C MET A 6 -5.50 -11.16 -23.39
N PRO A 7 -6.73 -11.67 -23.25
CA PRO A 7 -7.93 -10.85 -23.39
C PRO A 7 -7.98 -9.77 -22.30
N LEU A 8 -8.16 -8.51 -22.72
CA LEU A 8 -8.27 -7.32 -21.85
C LEU A 8 -9.24 -7.49 -20.68
N TRP A 9 -10.30 -8.27 -20.84
CA TRP A 9 -11.28 -8.54 -19.78
C TRP A 9 -10.66 -9.17 -18.53
N MET A 10 -9.59 -9.95 -18.66
CA MET A 10 -8.90 -10.59 -17.53
C MET A 10 -8.10 -9.59 -16.68
N LEU A 11 -7.74 -8.43 -17.23
CA LEU A 11 -7.08 -7.33 -16.52
C LEU A 11 -8.09 -6.46 -15.75
N LEU A 12 -9.33 -6.37 -16.22
CA LEU A 12 -10.34 -5.53 -15.58
C LEU A 12 -10.70 -6.02 -14.18
N LEU A 13 -10.79 -7.33 -13.99
CA LEU A 13 -11.17 -7.91 -12.69
C LEU A 13 -10.15 -7.57 -11.58
N PRO A 14 -8.84 -7.83 -11.72
CA PRO A 14 -7.86 -7.43 -10.70
C PRO A 14 -7.77 -5.90 -10.55
N LEU A 15 -7.88 -5.13 -11.64
CA LEU A 15 -7.85 -3.67 -11.58
C LEU A 15 -9.06 -3.11 -10.82
N PHE A 16 -10.24 -3.69 -11.01
CA PHE A 16 -11.46 -3.33 -10.30
C PHE A 16 -11.35 -3.63 -8.80
N VAL A 17 -10.88 -4.83 -8.44
CA VAL A 17 -10.66 -5.20 -7.04
C VAL A 17 -9.62 -4.30 -6.37
N LEU A 18 -8.51 -4.01 -7.07
CA LEU A 18 -7.48 -3.09 -6.59
C LEU A 18 -8.06 -1.68 -6.39
N GLY A 19 -8.88 -1.19 -7.32
CA GLY A 19 -9.54 0.11 -7.22
C GLY A 19 -10.47 0.21 -6.00
N MET A 20 -11.27 -0.83 -5.74
CA MET A 20 -12.12 -0.90 -4.54
C MET A 20 -11.28 -0.87 -3.26
N ALA A 21 -10.19 -1.63 -3.21
CA ALA A 21 -9.29 -1.67 -2.06
C ALA A 21 -8.60 -0.31 -1.83
N MET A 22 -8.08 0.32 -2.89
CA MET A 22 -7.46 1.66 -2.84
C MET A 22 -8.44 2.72 -2.33
N SER A 23 -9.68 2.72 -2.81
CA SER A 23 -10.71 3.65 -2.32
C SER A 23 -11.01 3.45 -0.84
N THR A 24 -11.18 2.21 -0.40
CA THR A 24 -11.48 1.91 1.01
C THR A 24 -10.31 2.31 1.91
N GLN A 25 -9.07 2.02 1.49
CA GLN A 25 -7.85 2.42 2.19
C GLN A 25 -7.75 3.94 2.31
N PHE A 26 -8.00 4.68 1.23
CA PHE A 26 -7.93 6.13 1.21
C PHE A 26 -9.00 6.75 2.13
N THR A 27 -10.24 6.29 2.08
CA THR A 27 -11.30 6.76 2.98
C THR A 27 -10.95 6.46 4.44
N ALA A 28 -10.55 5.22 4.75
CA ALA A 28 -10.21 4.84 6.12
C ALA A 28 -9.04 5.65 6.70
N MET A 29 -7.96 5.83 5.94
CA MET A 29 -6.80 6.60 6.40
C MET A 29 -7.15 8.07 6.63
N ASN A 30 -7.86 8.72 5.70
CA ASN A 30 -8.29 10.10 5.89
C ASN A 30 -9.23 10.23 7.09
N THR A 31 -10.19 9.32 7.27
CA THR A 31 -11.09 9.36 8.43
C THR A 31 -10.34 9.18 9.75
N ILE A 32 -9.45 8.19 9.88
CA ILE A 32 -8.71 7.92 11.12
C ILE A 32 -7.74 9.07 11.45
N THR A 33 -7.00 9.58 10.46
CA THR A 33 -6.03 10.65 10.69
C THR A 33 -6.70 11.98 11.04
N LEU A 34 -7.86 12.30 10.45
CA LEU A 34 -8.58 13.53 10.76
C LEU A 34 -9.47 13.43 12.01
N ALA A 35 -9.87 12.22 12.43
CA ALA A 35 -10.75 12.03 13.58
C ALA A 35 -10.16 12.55 14.92
N ASP A 36 -8.84 12.60 15.04
CA ASP A 36 -8.13 13.07 16.25
C ASP A 36 -7.69 14.55 16.17
N LEU A 37 -8.05 15.29 15.10
CA LEU A 37 -7.67 16.71 14.92
C LEU A 37 -8.83 17.66 15.27
N THR A 38 -8.56 18.65 16.14
CA THR A 38 -9.46 19.80 16.36
C THR A 38 -9.57 20.65 15.08
N ASP A 39 -10.73 21.28 14.82
CA ASP A 39 -11.02 22.02 13.57
C ASP A 39 -9.92 23.01 13.12
N ASP A 40 -9.20 23.64 14.06
CA ASP A 40 -8.07 24.55 13.78
C ASP A 40 -6.84 23.87 13.15
N ASN A 41 -6.62 22.58 13.40
CA ASN A 41 -5.44 21.83 12.94
C ASN A 41 -5.75 20.83 11.80
N ALA A 42 -7.02 20.68 11.42
CA ALA A 42 -7.45 19.72 10.41
C ALA A 42 -6.80 19.97 9.03
N SER A 43 -6.67 21.24 8.62
CA SER A 43 -6.07 21.61 7.32
C SER A 43 -4.56 21.33 7.27
N SER A 44 -3.83 21.69 8.33
CA SER A 44 -2.39 21.42 8.45
C SER A 44 -2.10 19.92 8.56
N GLY A 45 -2.93 19.17 9.30
CA GLY A 45 -2.82 17.71 9.41
C GLY A 45 -3.10 16.98 8.10
N ASN A 46 -4.10 17.43 7.32
CA ASN A 46 -4.38 16.87 6.00
C ASN A 46 -3.20 17.08 5.02
N SER A 47 -2.57 18.26 5.07
CA SER A 47 -1.40 18.56 4.24
C SER A 47 -0.19 17.67 4.61
N LEU A 48 0.07 17.48 5.90
CA LEU A 48 1.14 16.58 6.36
C LEU A 48 0.87 15.14 5.93
N LEU A 49 -0.36 14.65 6.08
CA LEU A 49 -0.76 13.31 5.65
C LEU A 49 -0.50 13.11 4.15
N ALA A 50 -0.90 14.07 3.31
CA ALA A 50 -0.68 14.00 1.87
C ALA A 50 0.82 13.93 1.51
N VAL A 51 1.66 14.74 2.17
CA VAL A 51 3.11 14.71 1.97
C VAL A 51 3.69 13.36 2.42
N THR A 52 3.30 12.83 3.57
CA THR A 52 3.75 11.51 4.04
C THR A 52 3.33 10.39 3.08
N GLN A 53 2.11 10.44 2.55
CA GLN A 53 1.64 9.49 1.54
C GLN A 53 2.50 9.58 0.27
N GLN A 54 2.76 10.79 -0.23
CA GLN A 54 3.58 10.99 -1.43
C GLN A 54 5.02 10.50 -1.24
N LEU A 55 5.62 10.76 -0.08
CA LEU A 55 6.95 10.23 0.27
C LEU A 55 6.96 8.70 0.31
N SER A 56 5.91 8.09 0.88
CA SER A 56 5.77 6.63 0.96
C SER A 56 5.64 6.01 -0.43
N ILE A 57 4.86 6.63 -1.33
CA ILE A 57 4.73 6.19 -2.73
C ILE A 57 6.07 6.28 -3.45
N SER A 58 6.76 7.43 -3.32
CA SER A 58 8.07 7.65 -3.95
C SER A 58 9.10 6.61 -3.49
N LEU A 59 9.16 6.33 -2.18
CA LEU A 59 10.02 5.30 -1.62
C LEU A 59 9.68 3.92 -2.17
N GLY A 60 8.39 3.57 -2.25
CA GLY A 60 7.94 2.31 -2.83
C GLY A 60 8.41 2.13 -4.27
N VAL A 61 8.29 3.17 -5.10
CA VAL A 61 8.76 3.16 -6.49
C VAL A 61 10.29 3.01 -6.56
N ALA A 62 11.05 3.72 -5.73
CA ALA A 62 12.50 3.58 -5.66
C ALA A 62 12.94 2.16 -5.26
N ILE A 63 12.26 1.54 -4.30
CA ILE A 63 12.51 0.15 -3.89
C ILE A 63 12.18 -0.81 -5.05
N SER A 64 11.04 -0.63 -5.74
CA SER A 64 10.69 -1.45 -6.90
C SER A 64 11.75 -1.35 -8.00
N ALA A 65 12.24 -0.14 -8.28
CA ALA A 65 13.28 0.08 -9.27
C ALA A 65 14.60 -0.59 -8.86
N ALA A 66 14.98 -0.52 -7.57
CA ALA A 66 16.17 -1.20 -7.06
C ALA A 66 16.06 -2.73 -7.20
N VAL A 67 14.89 -3.31 -6.90
CA VAL A 67 14.61 -4.73 -7.09
C VAL A 67 14.65 -5.12 -8.57
N LEU A 68 14.10 -4.28 -9.45
CA LEU A 68 14.17 -4.51 -10.90
C LEU A 68 15.62 -4.52 -11.39
N ARG A 69 16.43 -3.52 -11.00
CA ARG A 69 17.85 -3.47 -11.36
C ARG A 69 18.64 -4.67 -10.83
N PHE A 70 18.26 -5.19 -9.67
CA PHE A 70 18.82 -6.42 -9.13
C PHE A 70 18.53 -7.61 -10.05
N TYR A 71 17.30 -7.74 -10.56
CA TYR A 71 16.93 -8.79 -11.51
C TYR A 71 17.52 -8.60 -12.92
N GLU A 72 17.73 -7.36 -13.36
CA GLU A 72 18.43 -7.05 -14.61
C GLU A 72 19.89 -7.52 -14.62
N GLY A 73 20.53 -7.60 -13.45
CA GLY A 73 21.90 -8.11 -13.31
C GLY A 73 22.06 -9.62 -13.58
N PHE A 74 20.97 -10.36 -13.76
CA PHE A 74 21.00 -11.78 -14.10
C PHE A 74 20.79 -11.96 -15.62
N ASP A 75 21.85 -12.37 -16.32
CA ASP A 75 21.97 -12.42 -17.79
C ASP A 75 21.04 -13.42 -18.51
N ASN A 76 20.26 -14.23 -17.77
CA ASN A 76 19.52 -15.37 -18.30
C ASN A 76 17.99 -15.16 -18.42
N ALA A 77 17.48 -13.94 -18.23
CA ALA A 77 16.04 -13.67 -18.26
C ALA A 77 15.67 -12.57 -19.26
N SER A 78 14.53 -12.74 -19.95
CA SER A 78 13.97 -11.66 -20.78
C SER A 78 13.52 -10.48 -19.92
N THR A 79 13.51 -9.26 -20.48
CA THR A 79 13.02 -8.05 -19.79
C THR A 79 11.63 -8.27 -19.18
N VAL A 80 10.73 -8.91 -19.92
CA VAL A 80 9.37 -9.24 -19.45
C VAL A 80 9.39 -10.15 -18.22
N GLN A 81 10.28 -11.15 -18.18
CA GLN A 81 10.43 -12.02 -16.99
C GLN A 81 11.01 -11.25 -15.80
N GLN A 82 11.98 -10.37 -16.01
CA GLN A 82 12.56 -9.54 -14.95
C GLN A 82 11.49 -8.62 -14.31
N PHE A 83 10.62 -8.03 -15.12
CA PHE A 83 9.46 -7.29 -14.63
C PHE A 83 8.50 -8.16 -13.82
N HIS A 84 8.19 -9.36 -14.33
CA HIS A 84 7.31 -10.27 -13.61
C HIS A 84 7.88 -10.72 -12.25
N TYR A 85 9.17 -11.02 -12.17
CA TYR A 85 9.82 -11.35 -10.90
C TYR A 85 9.82 -10.16 -9.93
N THR A 86 10.03 -8.95 -10.44
CA THR A 86 9.92 -7.72 -9.64
C THR A 86 8.51 -7.57 -9.08
N PHE A 87 7.48 -7.70 -9.93
CA PHE A 87 6.08 -7.61 -9.52
C PHE A 87 5.69 -8.66 -8.47
N ILE A 88 6.12 -9.92 -8.66
CA ILE A 88 5.87 -11.00 -7.68
C ILE A 88 6.55 -10.66 -6.36
N THR A 89 7.80 -10.20 -6.39
CA THR A 89 8.55 -9.85 -5.17
C THR A 89 7.87 -8.72 -4.40
N MET A 90 7.46 -7.65 -5.09
CA MET A 90 6.71 -6.55 -4.47
C MET A 90 5.34 -7.03 -3.94
N GLY A 91 4.67 -7.94 -4.65
CA GLY A 91 3.44 -8.57 -4.19
C GLY A 91 3.62 -9.37 -2.89
N VAL A 92 4.70 -10.16 -2.79
CA VAL A 92 5.04 -10.90 -1.57
C VAL A 92 5.35 -9.95 -0.41
N ILE A 93 6.13 -8.90 -0.64
CA ILE A 93 6.41 -7.86 0.37
C ILE A 93 5.11 -7.22 0.87
N THR A 94 4.18 -6.94 -0.04
CA THR A 94 2.86 -6.37 0.28
C THR A 94 2.02 -7.32 1.13
N ILE A 95 1.99 -8.61 0.77
CA ILE A 95 1.28 -9.65 1.54
C ILE A 95 1.90 -9.80 2.93
N ILE A 96 3.23 -9.84 3.05
CA ILE A 96 3.92 -9.92 4.35
C ILE A 96 3.55 -8.72 5.22
N SER A 97 3.53 -7.51 4.63
CA SER A 97 3.13 -6.30 5.34
C SER A 97 1.68 -6.39 5.82
N ALA A 98 0.75 -6.81 4.96
CA ALA A 98 -0.65 -7.01 5.31
C ALA A 98 -0.84 -8.09 6.40
N LEU A 99 -0.10 -9.19 6.33
CA LEU A 99 -0.11 -10.25 7.33
C LEU A 99 0.43 -9.76 8.68
N MET A 100 1.46 -8.91 8.68
CA MET A 100 1.98 -8.30 9.90
C MET A 100 0.92 -7.41 10.57
N PHE A 101 0.16 -6.64 9.78
CA PHE A 101 -0.99 -5.87 10.28
C PHE A 101 -2.14 -6.77 10.75
N MET A 102 -2.33 -7.95 10.15
CA MET A 102 -3.35 -8.92 10.58
C MET A 102 -2.92 -9.70 11.84
N LEU A 103 -1.60 -9.79 12.09
CA LEU A 103 -1.03 -10.42 13.29
C LEU A 103 -1.09 -9.50 14.53
N LEU A 104 -1.47 -8.22 14.37
CA LEU A 104 -1.82 -7.37 15.51
C LEU A 104 -2.97 -8.02 16.28
N ARG A 105 -2.77 -8.21 17.58
CA ARG A 105 -3.77 -8.86 18.43
C ARG A 105 -4.96 -7.92 18.55
N ALA A 106 -6.18 -8.46 18.56
CA ALA A 106 -7.41 -7.71 18.88
C ALA A 106 -7.41 -7.00 20.27
N LYS A 107 -6.33 -7.13 21.04
CA LYS A 107 -6.08 -6.39 22.29
C LYS A 107 -5.26 -5.11 22.11
N ASP A 108 -4.59 -4.89 20.99
CA ASP A 108 -3.67 -3.76 20.79
C ASP A 108 -4.39 -2.40 20.67
N GLY A 109 -5.71 -2.41 20.43
CA GLY A 109 -6.57 -1.21 20.50
C GLY A 109 -7.27 -0.97 21.84
N ARG A 110 -7.11 -1.85 22.84
CA ARG A 110 -7.83 -1.75 24.14
C ARG A 110 -7.46 -0.49 24.92
N ASN A 111 -6.24 0.01 24.73
CA ASN A 111 -5.75 1.23 25.39
C ASN A 111 -6.42 2.50 24.84
N LEU A 112 -6.90 2.50 23.60
CA LEU A 112 -7.59 3.65 22.98
C LEU A 112 -9.05 3.79 23.46
N ILE A 113 -9.66 2.71 23.97
CA ILE A 113 -11.05 2.70 24.47
C ILE A 113 -11.12 3.01 25.98
N SER A 114 -10.02 2.78 26.71
CA SER A 114 -9.97 2.98 28.17
C SER A 114 -9.81 4.46 28.57
N GLU A 115 -9.28 5.31 27.69
CA GLU A 115 -9.08 6.75 27.97
C GLU A 115 -10.38 7.56 27.89
N ARG A 116 -11.46 7.03 27.26
CA ARG A 116 -12.74 7.75 27.16
C ARG A 116 -13.55 7.80 28.46
N HIS A 117 -13.06 7.19 29.55
CA HIS A 117 -13.72 7.19 30.86
C HIS A 117 -13.04 8.10 31.89
N LYS A 118 -12.05 8.92 31.51
CA LYS A 118 -11.30 9.75 32.47
C LYS A 118 -11.19 11.25 32.16
N ARG A 119 -12.02 11.80 31.28
CA ARG A 119 -12.27 13.25 31.22
C ARG A 119 -13.71 13.55 30.87
#